data_AF-A0A835UP78-F1
#
_entry.id   AF-A0A835UP78-F1
#
_cell.length_a   1.000
_cell.length_b   1.000
_cell.length_c   1.000
_cell.angle_alpha   90.00
_cell.angle_beta   90.00
_cell.angle_gamma   90.00
#
_symmetry.space_group_name_H-M   'P 1'
#
loop_
_entity.id
_entity.type
_entity.pdbx_description
1 polymer ?
#
loop_
_entity_poly.entity_id
_entity_poly.type
_entity_poly.pdbx_seq_one_letter_code
_entity_poly.pdbx_strand_id
1 'polypeptide(L)'
;MVDEDPLTVKVDHLKENPYNKDDDVIKATYFEVISTLRDVLKISSIWREYAKTYSRFIGEFTYGRLADFGAALSMANKLLCQQVLEELDVHRRLKLTLELIKKEIEITKIQESIAKAIEEKISGEQRRYLLNEQLKAIKKELGLETDDKTALSEKGLNQKRERCPPHVLQVIDEELTKLQLLEASSSEFNVTRNYLDWLTALPWGDYSDENFDVHRAQEILDEDHYGLSDVKERILEFIAVGKLRAPHMVSNDVLH
;
A
#
# COMPACT_ATOMS: atom_id res chain seq x y z
N MET A 1 42.33 -33.87 8.00
CA MET A 1 43.45 -32.95 8.23
C MET A 1 42.88 -31.55 8.10
N VAL A 2 42.75 -30.83 9.21
CA VAL A 2 42.54 -29.38 9.16
C VAL A 2 43.95 -28.80 9.14
N ASP A 3 44.33 -28.26 7.99
CA ASP A 3 45.67 -27.79 7.65
C ASP A 3 45.76 -26.29 7.94
N GLU A 4 45.64 -25.89 9.20
CA GLU A 4 45.93 -24.52 9.65
C GLU A 4 46.66 -24.57 10.99
N ASP A 5 47.88 -24.05 11.04
CA ASP A 5 48.67 -23.89 12.25
C ASP A 5 47.88 -23.12 13.33
N PRO A 6 48.00 -23.49 14.62
CA PRO A 6 47.29 -22.81 15.69
C PRO A 6 47.73 -21.34 15.80
N LEU A 7 46.77 -20.42 15.74
CA LEU A 7 46.99 -19.00 16.00
C LEU A 7 47.64 -18.82 17.37
N THR A 8 48.89 -18.36 17.36
CA THR A 8 49.64 -17.99 18.57
C THR A 8 49.54 -16.47 18.77
N VAL A 9 49.08 -16.06 19.95
CA VAL A 9 48.92 -14.64 20.30
C VAL A 9 49.86 -14.26 21.44
N LYS A 10 50.50 -13.09 21.32
CA LYS A 10 51.27 -12.48 22.40
C LYS A 10 50.39 -11.44 23.10
N VAL A 11 50.31 -11.52 24.42
CA VAL A 11 49.53 -10.58 25.23
C VAL A 11 50.46 -9.50 25.75
N ASP A 12 50.23 -8.24 25.35
CA ASP A 12 50.90 -7.06 25.91
C ASP A 12 49.86 -6.18 26.64
N HIS A 13 50.18 -5.75 27.86
CA HIS A 13 49.32 -4.87 28.65
C HIS A 13 49.60 -3.40 28.30
N LEU A 14 48.72 -2.81 27.50
CA LEU A 14 48.76 -1.37 27.20
C LEU A 14 48.39 -0.56 28.45
N LYS A 15 49.23 0.43 28.78
CA LYS A 15 48.95 1.42 29.83
C LYS A 15 48.53 2.73 29.16
N GLU A 16 47.55 3.38 29.77
CA GLU A 16 47.14 4.73 29.37
C GLU A 16 48.33 5.70 29.48
N ASN A 17 48.37 6.70 28.59
CA ASN A 17 49.35 7.76 28.69
C ASN A 17 49.18 8.52 30.03
N PRO A 18 50.27 8.99 30.66
CA PRO A 18 50.16 9.74 31.89
C PRO A 18 49.34 11.02 31.65
N TYR A 19 48.29 11.21 32.45
CA TYR A 19 47.38 12.35 32.36
C TYR A 19 47.20 13.01 33.72
N ASN A 20 46.93 14.31 33.73
CA ASN A 20 46.62 15.03 34.95
C ASN A 20 45.17 14.77 35.36
N LYS A 21 44.96 14.01 36.44
CA LYS A 21 43.62 13.71 36.98
C LYS A 21 42.88 14.94 37.49
N ASP A 22 43.61 16.01 37.79
CA ASP A 22 43.06 17.28 38.26
C ASP A 22 42.83 18.32 37.16
N ASP A 23 43.04 17.96 35.90
CA ASP A 23 42.71 18.81 34.77
C ASP A 23 41.19 19.04 34.67
N ASP A 24 40.79 20.32 34.76
CA ASP A 24 39.39 20.75 34.68
C ASP A 24 38.74 20.36 33.35
N VAL A 25 39.50 20.33 32.25
CA VAL A 25 38.99 19.98 30.92
C VAL A 25 38.63 18.50 30.85
N ILE A 26 39.46 17.63 31.43
CA ILE A 26 39.22 16.18 31.47
C ILE A 26 38.01 15.89 32.37
N LYS A 27 37.94 16.53 33.55
CA LYS A 27 36.79 16.44 34.45
C LYS A 27 35.49 16.90 33.78
N ALA A 28 35.50 18.04 33.10
CA ALA A 28 34.34 18.57 32.38
C ALA A 28 33.87 17.60 31.27
N THR A 29 34.82 17.08 30.47
CA THR A 29 34.51 16.13 29.39
C THR A 29 33.91 14.84 29.96
N TYR A 30 34.46 14.34 31.07
CA TYR A 30 33.94 13.17 31.77
C TYR A 30 32.49 13.36 32.25
N PHE A 31 32.19 14.49 32.89
CA PHE A 31 30.82 14.77 33.35
C PHE A 31 29.83 14.91 32.19
N GLU A 32 30.27 15.49 31.07
CA GLU A 32 29.47 15.61 29.85
C GLU A 32 29.17 14.22 29.24
N VAL A 33 30.16 13.31 29.21
CA VAL A 33 29.95 11.91 28.79
C VAL A 33 28.94 11.21 29.71
N ILE A 34 29.04 11.40 31.04
CA ILE A 34 28.04 10.84 31.98
C ILE A 34 26.64 11.40 31.70
N SER A 35 26.53 12.71 31.48
CA SER A 35 25.23 13.34 31.25
C SER A 35 24.57 12.82 29.98
N THR A 36 25.32 12.80 28.87
CA THR A 36 24.82 12.29 27.59
C THR A 36 24.48 10.81 27.65
N LEU A 37 25.30 9.99 28.30
CA LEU A 37 25.03 8.57 28.51
C LEU A 37 23.76 8.36 29.34
N ARG A 38 23.55 9.16 30.39
CA ARG A 38 22.31 9.12 31.19
C ARG A 38 21.08 9.43 30.33
N ASP A 39 21.18 10.37 29.40
CA ASP A 39 20.06 10.71 28.54
C ASP A 39 19.75 9.58 27.54
N VAL A 40 20.76 8.90 26.98
CA VAL A 40 20.56 7.66 26.20
C VAL A 40 19.82 6.59 27.00
N LEU A 41 20.21 6.39 28.26
CA LEU A 41 19.57 5.41 29.15
C LEU A 41 18.11 5.75 29.50
N LYS A 42 17.70 7.02 29.42
CA LYS A 42 16.29 7.40 29.63
C LYS A 42 15.44 7.01 28.41
N ILE A 43 15.96 7.27 27.21
CA ILE A 43 15.23 7.09 25.95
C ILE A 43 15.05 5.60 25.63
N SER A 44 16.08 4.78 25.80
CA SER A 44 16.02 3.35 25.46
C SER A 44 15.96 2.46 26.70
N SER A 45 14.95 1.57 26.78
CA SER A 45 14.87 0.58 27.86
C SER A 45 15.92 -0.52 27.73
N ILE A 46 16.31 -0.86 26.49
CA ILE A 46 17.33 -1.86 26.17
C ILE A 46 18.67 -1.44 26.78
N TRP A 47 19.04 -0.17 26.62
CA TRP A 47 20.31 0.33 27.17
C TRP A 47 20.39 0.30 28.69
N ARG A 48 19.26 0.40 29.40
CA ARG A 48 19.23 0.26 30.86
C ARG A 48 19.63 -1.14 31.32
N GLU A 49 19.25 -2.16 30.58
CA GLU A 49 19.60 -3.55 30.90
C GLU A 49 21.08 -3.84 30.61
N TYR A 50 21.58 -3.37 29.48
CA TYR A 50 23.01 -3.41 29.17
C TYR A 50 23.85 -2.65 30.20
N ALA A 51 23.43 -1.45 30.63
CA ALA A 51 24.14 -0.68 31.64
C ALA A 51 24.19 -1.37 33.00
N LYS A 52 23.08 -1.98 33.45
CA LYS A 52 23.05 -2.78 34.68
C LYS A 52 23.99 -3.97 34.61
N THR A 53 24.02 -4.65 33.46
CA THR A 53 24.90 -5.78 33.22
C THR A 53 26.36 -5.35 33.25
N TYR A 54 26.70 -4.29 32.50
CA TYR A 54 28.05 -3.77 32.40
C TYR A 54 28.59 -3.20 33.73
N SER A 55 27.74 -2.52 34.51
CA SER A 55 28.09 -2.00 35.84
C SER A 55 28.44 -3.12 36.83
N ARG A 56 27.86 -4.32 36.72
CA ARG A 56 28.25 -5.47 37.54
C ARG A 56 29.66 -5.97 37.23
N PHE A 57 30.09 -5.87 35.96
CA PHE A 57 31.36 -6.45 35.52
C PHE A 57 32.56 -5.53 35.75
N ILE A 58 32.39 -4.21 35.67
CA ILE A 58 33.51 -3.26 35.60
C ILE A 58 33.81 -2.56 36.94
N GLY A 59 32.86 -2.56 37.89
CA GLY A 59 33.03 -1.89 39.19
C GLY A 59 32.98 -0.36 39.03
N GLU A 60 34.07 0.33 39.37
CA GLU A 60 34.16 1.80 39.32
C GLU A 60 34.45 2.32 37.90
N PHE A 61 33.71 3.35 37.49
CA PHE A 61 33.90 4.04 36.21
C PHE A 61 35.11 4.99 36.29
N THR A 62 36.29 4.47 35.97
CA THR A 62 37.45 5.34 35.67
C THR A 62 37.22 6.05 34.32
N TYR A 63 37.95 7.15 34.08
CA TYR A 63 37.84 7.92 32.83
C TYR A 63 37.92 7.05 31.57
N GLY A 64 38.87 6.12 31.52
CA GLY A 64 39.01 5.20 30.39
C GLY A 64 37.87 4.19 30.27
N ARG A 65 37.49 3.56 31.38
CA ARG A 65 36.40 2.58 31.41
C ARG A 65 35.06 3.18 31.05
N LEU A 66 34.83 4.45 31.41
CA LEU A 66 33.63 5.17 30.99
C LEU A 66 33.64 5.41 29.48
N ALA A 67 34.79 5.77 28.90
CA ALA A 67 34.93 5.97 27.47
C ALA A 67 34.68 4.67 26.68
N ASP A 68 35.22 3.56 27.16
CA ASP A 68 35.05 2.23 26.55
C ASP A 68 33.59 1.76 26.67
N PHE A 69 32.95 2.00 27.82
CA PHE A 69 31.54 1.71 28.03
C PHE A 69 30.65 2.53 27.10
N GLY A 70 30.93 3.83 27.00
CA GLY A 70 30.20 4.74 26.14
C GLY A 70 30.29 4.35 24.66
N ALA A 71 31.45 3.90 24.20
CA ALA A 71 31.63 3.41 22.84
C ALA A 71 30.92 2.06 22.61
N ALA A 72 30.94 1.15 23.60
CA ALA A 72 30.19 -0.10 23.53
C ALA A 72 28.67 0.12 23.45
N LEU A 73 28.17 1.20 24.08
CA LEU A 73 26.76 1.59 24.02
C LEU A 73 26.36 2.33 22.74
N SER A 74 27.28 2.92 21.98
CA SER A 74 26.89 3.80 20.88
C SER A 74 26.46 3.06 19.60
N MET A 75 26.28 1.72 19.62
CA MET A 75 26.10 0.82 18.45
C MET A 75 26.94 1.23 17.22
N ALA A 76 28.09 1.86 17.42
CA ALA A 76 28.84 2.43 16.33
C ALA A 76 29.49 1.31 15.51
N ASN A 77 29.94 1.68 14.30
CA ASN A 77 30.71 0.76 13.48
C ASN A 77 31.89 0.20 14.29
N LYS A 78 32.15 -1.10 14.19
CA LYS A 78 33.26 -1.79 14.89
C LYS A 78 34.59 -1.06 14.72
N LEU A 79 34.82 -0.44 13.56
CA LEU A 79 36.01 0.39 13.31
C LEU A 79 36.10 1.62 14.20
N LEU A 80 34.98 2.30 14.48
CA LEU A 80 34.95 3.47 15.36
C LEU A 80 35.13 3.07 16.82
N CYS A 81 34.52 1.95 17.24
CA CYS A 81 34.76 1.40 18.58
C CYS A 81 36.22 1.00 18.76
N GLN A 82 36.84 0.42 17.72
CA GLN A 82 38.27 0.09 17.73
C GLN A 82 39.14 1.35 17.83
N GLN A 83 38.82 2.43 17.13
CA GLN A 83 39.53 3.71 17.25
C GLN A 83 39.50 4.27 18.68
N VAL A 84 38.38 4.13 19.38
CA VAL A 84 38.29 4.52 20.80
C VAL A 84 39.20 3.63 21.66
N LEU A 85 39.22 2.32 21.43
CA LEU A 85 40.04 1.38 22.19
C LEU A 85 41.54 1.53 21.93
N GLU A 86 41.94 1.96 20.74
CA GLU A 86 43.34 2.19 20.36
C GLU A 86 43.92 3.49 20.93
N GLU A 87 43.06 4.44 21.31
CA GLU A 87 43.50 5.74 21.80
C GLU A 87 43.97 5.68 23.26
N LEU A 88 45.29 5.80 23.47
CA LEU A 88 45.92 5.76 24.79
C LEU A 88 45.81 7.08 25.57
N ASP A 89 45.49 8.19 24.89
CA ASP A 89 45.21 9.49 25.50
C ASP A 89 43.75 9.53 25.99
N VAL A 90 43.59 9.57 27.31
CA VAL A 90 42.29 9.58 27.99
C VAL A 90 41.42 10.76 27.56
N HIS A 91 42.00 11.94 27.34
CA HIS A 91 41.24 13.13 26.96
C HIS A 91 40.66 12.98 25.54
N ARG A 92 41.51 12.53 24.59
CA ARG A 92 41.09 12.27 23.21
C ARG A 92 40.06 11.15 23.14
N ARG A 93 40.29 10.08 23.89
CA ARG A 93 39.37 8.94 23.97
C ARG A 93 37.98 9.35 24.47
N LEU A 94 37.91 10.14 25.54
CA LEU A 94 36.64 10.68 26.05
C LEU A 94 35.92 11.56 25.02
N LYS A 95 36.67 12.37 24.26
CA LYS A 95 36.10 13.23 23.21
C LYS A 95 35.53 12.43 22.05
N LEU A 96 36.24 11.39 21.60
CA LEU A 96 35.77 10.47 20.55
C LEU A 96 34.50 9.74 21.00
N THR A 97 34.50 9.19 22.22
CA THR A 97 33.30 8.55 22.79
C THR A 97 32.13 9.52 22.88
N LEU A 98 32.36 10.77 23.32
CA LEU A 98 31.30 11.77 23.41
C LEU A 98 30.64 12.05 22.05
N GLU A 99 31.44 12.15 21.00
CA GLU A 99 30.94 12.35 19.63
C GLU A 99 30.07 11.18 19.17
N LEU A 100 30.51 9.94 19.43
CA LEU A 100 29.76 8.73 19.11
C LEU A 100 28.42 8.67 19.85
N ILE A 101 28.42 8.94 21.16
CA ILE A 101 27.19 8.93 21.97
C ILE A 101 26.22 10.03 21.51
N LYS A 102 26.71 11.24 21.22
CA LYS A 102 25.85 12.33 20.72
C LYS A 102 25.20 11.98 19.39
N LYS A 103 25.94 11.35 18.48
CA LYS A 103 25.38 10.84 17.22
C LYS A 103 24.30 9.80 17.45
N GLU A 104 24.51 8.89 18.40
CA GLU A 104 23.54 7.84 18.74
C GLU A 104 22.25 8.42 19.35
N ILE A 105 22.34 9.48 20.15
CA ILE A 105 21.17 10.21 20.66
C ILE A 105 20.30 10.72 19.51
N GLU A 106 20.92 11.36 18.51
CA GLU A 106 20.18 11.92 17.38
C GLU A 106 19.52 10.82 16.53
N ILE A 107 20.21 9.70 16.30
CA ILE A 107 19.64 8.54 15.61
C ILE A 107 18.43 8.00 16.40
N THR A 108 18.57 7.85 17.71
CA THR A 108 17.49 7.32 18.57
C THR A 108 16.26 8.23 18.56
N LYS A 109 16.44 9.56 18.60
CA LYS A 109 15.32 10.52 18.48
C LYS A 109 14.56 10.38 17.17
N ILE A 110 15.29 10.19 16.06
CA ILE A 110 14.68 9.97 14.74
C ILE A 110 13.88 8.67 14.75
N GLN A 111 14.43 7.58 15.29
CA GLN A 111 13.71 6.31 15.41
C GLN A 111 12.42 6.44 16.24
N GLU A 112 12.44 7.15 17.36
CA GLU A 112 11.25 7.41 18.17
C GLU A 112 10.19 8.22 17.40
N SER A 113 10.62 9.23 16.63
CA SER A 113 9.70 10.01 15.79
C SER A 113 9.03 9.17 14.71
N ILE A 114 9.77 8.25 14.09
CA ILE A 114 9.24 7.31 13.09
C ILE A 114 8.23 6.36 13.74
N ALA A 115 8.57 5.81 14.91
CA ALA A 115 7.69 4.91 15.65
C ALA A 115 6.36 5.59 16.00
N LYS A 116 6.40 6.84 16.51
CA LYS A 116 5.21 7.64 16.80
C LYS A 116 4.36 7.90 15.56
N ALA A 117 4.97 8.29 14.44
CA ALA A 117 4.25 8.54 13.20
C ALA A 117 3.54 7.27 12.67
N ILE A 118 4.16 6.09 12.80
CA ILE A 118 3.56 4.81 12.44
C ILE A 118 2.40 4.48 13.39
N GLU A 119 2.58 4.67 14.70
CA GLU A 119 1.55 4.40 15.70
C GLU A 119 0.32 5.30 15.53
N GLU A 120 0.51 6.59 15.24
CA GLU A 120 -0.59 7.52 14.92
C GLU A 120 -1.38 7.07 13.69
N LYS A 121 -0.69 6.62 12.64
CA LYS A 121 -1.34 6.10 11.43
C LYS A 121 -2.15 4.84 11.71
N ILE A 122 -1.56 3.87 12.42
CA ILE A 122 -2.23 2.62 12.80
C ILE A 122 -3.44 2.91 13.69
N SER A 123 -3.30 3.80 14.68
CA SER A 123 -4.39 4.19 15.57
C SER A 123 -5.55 4.83 14.81
N GLY A 124 -5.25 5.68 13.83
CA GLY A 124 -6.26 6.27 12.93
C GLY A 124 -6.99 5.22 12.10
N GLU A 125 -6.27 4.27 11.52
CA GLU A 125 -6.84 3.17 10.73
C GLU A 125 -7.68 2.21 11.60
N GLN A 126 -7.18 1.81 12.77
CA GLN A 126 -7.90 0.98 13.73
C GLN A 126 -9.18 1.67 14.22
N ARG A 127 -9.13 2.97 14.52
CA ARG A 127 -10.32 3.75 14.90
C ARG A 127 -11.35 3.75 13.78
N ARG A 128 -10.93 3.99 12.53
CA ARG A 128 -11.84 3.95 11.36
C ARG A 128 -12.44 2.57 11.16
N TYR A 129 -11.63 1.51 11.28
CA TYR A 129 -12.09 0.14 11.18
C TYR A 129 -13.17 -0.17 12.24
N LEU A 130 -12.91 0.18 13.51
CA LEU A 130 -13.87 -0.02 14.59
C LEU A 130 -15.17 0.76 14.36
N LEU A 131 -15.09 2.02 13.94
CA LEU A 131 -16.28 2.83 13.63
C LEU A 131 -17.09 2.23 12.48
N ASN A 132 -16.44 1.68 11.46
CA ASN A 132 -17.13 1.01 10.36
C ASN A 132 -17.82 -0.28 10.81
N GLU A 133 -17.18 -1.09 11.65
CA GLU A 133 -17.80 -2.29 12.22
C GLU A 133 -18.99 -1.92 13.13
N GLN A 134 -18.88 -0.85 13.92
CA GLN A 134 -20.00 -0.33 14.70
C GLN A 134 -21.14 0.18 13.80
N LEU A 135 -20.83 0.90 12.71
CA LEU A 135 -21.83 1.32 11.73
C LEU A 135 -22.50 0.14 11.06
N LYS A 136 -21.77 -0.93 10.73
CA LYS A 136 -22.35 -2.16 10.18
C LYS A 136 -23.27 -2.84 11.20
N ALA A 137 -22.85 -2.94 12.45
CA ALA A 137 -23.68 -3.50 13.53
C ALA A 137 -24.96 -2.68 13.74
N ILE A 138 -24.85 -1.34 13.79
CA ILE A 138 -26.01 -0.43 13.90
C ILE A 138 -26.96 -0.60 12.71
N LYS A 139 -26.44 -0.65 11.47
CA LYS A 139 -27.25 -0.90 10.26
C LYS A 139 -27.98 -2.24 10.33
N LYS A 140 -27.33 -3.28 10.86
CA LYS A 140 -27.91 -4.60 11.08
C LYS A 140 -29.02 -4.56 12.14
N GLU A 141 -28.81 -3.89 13.26
CA GLU A 141 -29.82 -3.72 14.32
C GLU A 141 -31.02 -2.86 13.87
N LEU A 142 -30.78 -1.84 13.03
CA LEU A 142 -31.83 -1.01 12.43
C LEU A 142 -32.68 -1.76 11.39
N GLY A 143 -32.39 -3.03 11.09
CA GLY A 143 -33.13 -3.80 10.09
C GLY A 143 -32.89 -3.33 8.66
N LEU A 144 -31.85 -2.52 8.41
CA LEU A 144 -31.40 -2.13 7.07
C LEU A 144 -30.57 -3.25 6.41
N GLU A 145 -30.92 -4.52 6.64
CA GLU A 145 -30.25 -5.66 6.02
C GLU A 145 -30.59 -5.82 4.52
N THR A 146 -31.50 -5.02 3.98
CA THR A 146 -31.90 -5.09 2.58
C THR A 146 -32.36 -3.71 2.10
N ASP A 147 -31.63 -3.04 1.21
CA ASP A 147 -32.29 -2.52 -0.01
C ASP A 147 -31.37 -1.88 -1.05
N ASP A 148 -30.16 -1.42 -0.74
CA ASP A 148 -29.41 -0.69 -1.79
C ASP A 148 -28.67 -1.60 -2.79
N LYS A 149 -28.25 -2.80 -2.39
CA LYS A 149 -27.55 -3.74 -3.29
C LYS A 149 -28.49 -4.62 -4.14
N THR A 150 -29.71 -4.87 -3.68
CA THR A 150 -30.68 -5.79 -4.29
C THR A 150 -31.82 -5.09 -5.04
N ALA A 151 -32.28 -3.91 -4.59
CA ALA A 151 -33.46 -3.28 -5.21
C ALA A 151 -33.21 -2.73 -6.63
N LEU A 152 -31.97 -2.30 -6.91
CA LEU A 152 -31.59 -1.74 -8.22
C LEU A 152 -31.25 -2.83 -9.24
N SER A 153 -30.69 -3.95 -8.80
CA SER A 153 -30.26 -5.04 -9.67
C SER A 153 -31.42 -5.96 -10.07
N GLU A 154 -32.30 -6.35 -9.14
CA GLU A 154 -33.32 -7.35 -9.46
C GLU A 154 -34.44 -6.84 -10.38
N LYS A 155 -34.91 -5.60 -10.21
CA LYS A 155 -36.08 -5.10 -10.97
C LYS A 155 -35.77 -4.82 -12.44
N GLY A 156 -34.58 -4.30 -12.76
CA GLY A 156 -34.17 -4.02 -14.13
C GLY A 156 -33.73 -5.26 -14.91
N LEU A 157 -33.06 -6.21 -14.23
CA LEU A 157 -32.58 -7.44 -14.84
C LEU A 157 -33.73 -8.40 -15.17
N ASN A 158 -34.73 -8.54 -14.30
CA ASN A 158 -35.82 -9.49 -14.51
C ASN A 158 -36.69 -9.18 -15.74
N GLN A 159 -36.89 -7.90 -16.09
CA GLN A 159 -37.65 -7.53 -17.29
C GLN A 159 -36.90 -7.81 -18.60
N LYS A 160 -35.56 -7.79 -18.58
CA LYS A 160 -34.74 -7.98 -19.79
C LYS A 160 -34.27 -9.42 -19.99
N ARG A 161 -34.42 -10.28 -18.98
CA ARG A 161 -34.07 -11.71 -19.06
C ARG A 161 -34.87 -12.46 -20.13
N GLU A 162 -36.12 -12.09 -20.37
CA GLU A 162 -36.97 -12.79 -21.34
C GLU A 162 -36.54 -12.61 -22.81
N ARG A 163 -35.81 -11.54 -23.15
CA ARG A 163 -35.41 -11.21 -24.53
C ARG A 163 -33.91 -11.38 -24.80
N CYS A 164 -33.15 -11.82 -23.80
CA CYS A 164 -31.70 -11.90 -23.89
C CYS A 164 -31.25 -13.29 -24.37
N PRO A 165 -30.25 -13.39 -25.26
CA PRO A 165 -29.70 -14.69 -25.67
C PRO A 165 -29.15 -15.50 -24.48
N PRO A 166 -29.23 -16.84 -24.51
CA PRO A 166 -28.87 -17.70 -23.38
C PRO A 166 -27.40 -17.57 -22.95
N HIS A 167 -26.49 -17.28 -23.89
CA HIS A 167 -25.08 -17.08 -23.57
C HIS A 167 -24.82 -15.78 -22.76
N VAL A 168 -25.61 -14.72 -23.02
CA VAL A 168 -25.49 -13.45 -22.29
C VAL A 168 -26.08 -13.59 -20.89
N LEU A 169 -27.19 -14.32 -20.75
CA LEU A 169 -27.81 -14.60 -19.47
C LEU A 169 -26.86 -15.31 -18.49
N GLN A 170 -26.11 -16.31 -18.98
CA GLN A 170 -25.11 -16.99 -18.16
C GLN A 170 -24.03 -16.03 -17.63
N VAL A 171 -23.50 -15.16 -18.49
CA VAL A 171 -22.50 -14.15 -18.10
C VAL A 171 -23.07 -13.16 -17.08
N ILE A 172 -24.33 -12.72 -17.27
CA ILE A 172 -25.02 -11.84 -16.34
C ILE A 172 -25.18 -12.50 -14.96
N ASP A 173 -25.61 -13.77 -14.91
CA ASP A 173 -25.78 -14.51 -13.66
C ASP A 173 -24.44 -14.74 -12.94
N GLU A 174 -23.37 -15.04 -13.67
CA GLU A 174 -22.02 -15.16 -13.11
C GLU A 174 -21.52 -13.85 -12.50
N GLU A 175 -21.64 -12.74 -13.22
CA GLU A 175 -21.21 -11.42 -12.75
C GLU A 175 -22.09 -10.90 -11.61
N LEU A 176 -23.39 -11.21 -11.59
CA LEU A 176 -24.27 -10.91 -10.46
C LEU A 176 -23.84 -11.66 -9.19
N THR A 177 -23.52 -12.95 -9.34
CA THR A 177 -23.03 -13.77 -8.22
C THR A 177 -21.71 -13.20 -7.66
N LYS A 178 -20.79 -12.78 -8.54
CA LYS A 178 -19.56 -12.08 -8.14
C LYS A 178 -19.86 -10.76 -7.41
N LEU A 179 -20.78 -9.95 -7.92
CA LEU A 179 -21.14 -8.66 -7.33
C LEU A 179 -21.69 -8.78 -5.89
N GLN A 180 -22.44 -9.85 -5.60
CA GLN A 180 -22.96 -10.13 -4.26
C GLN A 180 -21.86 -10.46 -3.25
N LEU A 181 -20.81 -11.14 -3.68
CA LEU A 181 -19.67 -11.52 -2.84
C LEU A 181 -18.69 -10.36 -2.61
N LEU A 182 -18.61 -9.40 -3.52
CA LEU A 182 -17.66 -8.29 -3.46
C LEU A 182 -18.06 -7.20 -2.44
N GLU A 183 -17.06 -6.70 -1.71
CA GLU A 183 -17.23 -5.57 -0.80
C GLU A 183 -17.45 -4.26 -1.58
N ALA A 184 -18.39 -3.43 -1.14
CA ALA A 184 -18.81 -2.21 -1.87
C ALA A 184 -17.70 -1.14 -2.01
N SER A 185 -16.64 -1.24 -1.21
CA SER A 185 -15.46 -0.37 -1.24
C SER A 185 -14.39 -0.82 -2.25
N SER A 186 -14.51 -2.03 -2.82
CA SER A 186 -13.56 -2.56 -3.77
C SER A 186 -13.68 -1.86 -5.13
N SER A 187 -12.54 -1.60 -5.77
CA SER A 187 -12.51 -1.13 -7.17
C SER A 187 -13.18 -2.11 -8.12
N GLU A 188 -13.14 -3.41 -7.81
CA GLU A 188 -13.77 -4.47 -8.62
C GLU A 188 -15.30 -4.37 -8.58
N PHE A 189 -15.87 -3.97 -7.44
CA PHE A 189 -17.32 -3.79 -7.29
C PHE A 189 -17.88 -2.75 -8.27
N ASN A 190 -17.17 -1.63 -8.42
CA ASN A 190 -17.57 -0.57 -9.37
C ASN A 190 -17.43 -1.02 -10.83
N VAL A 191 -16.41 -1.80 -11.17
CA VAL A 191 -16.20 -2.30 -12.53
C VAL A 191 -17.28 -3.30 -12.92
N THR A 192 -17.56 -4.29 -12.07
CA THR A 192 -18.61 -5.30 -12.33
C THR A 192 -20.00 -4.66 -12.38
N ARG A 193 -20.29 -3.69 -11.49
CA ARG A 193 -21.56 -2.95 -11.55
C ARG A 193 -21.73 -2.22 -12.88
N ASN A 194 -20.72 -1.45 -13.28
CA ASN A 194 -20.78 -0.74 -14.56
C ASN A 194 -20.98 -1.73 -15.71
N TYR A 195 -20.25 -2.84 -15.74
CA TYR A 195 -20.41 -3.85 -16.79
C TYR A 195 -21.84 -4.41 -16.87
N LEU A 196 -22.46 -4.71 -15.73
CA LEU A 196 -23.87 -5.14 -15.65
C LEU A 196 -24.83 -4.02 -16.09
N ASP A 197 -24.56 -2.76 -15.75
CA ASP A 197 -25.36 -1.62 -16.20
C ASP A 197 -25.32 -1.46 -17.74
N TRP A 198 -24.17 -1.69 -18.37
CA TRP A 198 -24.05 -1.68 -19.82
C TRP A 198 -24.81 -2.84 -20.48
N LEU A 199 -24.68 -4.05 -19.94
CA LEU A 199 -25.40 -5.23 -20.45
C LEU A 199 -26.91 -5.06 -20.33
N THR A 200 -27.38 -4.42 -19.25
CA THR A 200 -28.80 -4.13 -19.05
C THR A 200 -29.28 -2.91 -19.82
N ALA A 201 -28.42 -1.99 -20.27
CA ALA A 201 -28.84 -0.85 -21.09
C ALA A 201 -29.20 -1.27 -22.52
N LEU A 202 -28.60 -2.35 -23.03
CA LEU A 202 -28.80 -2.80 -24.42
C LEU A 202 -30.24 -3.29 -24.68
N PRO A 203 -30.82 -2.96 -25.85
CA PRO A 203 -32.15 -3.39 -26.25
C PRO A 203 -32.09 -4.79 -26.87
N TRP A 204 -31.92 -5.82 -26.04
CA TRP A 204 -31.89 -7.21 -26.50
C TRP A 204 -33.25 -7.64 -27.05
N GLY A 205 -33.26 -8.17 -28.27
CA GLY A 205 -34.49 -8.68 -28.91
C GLY A 205 -35.46 -7.59 -29.39
N ASP A 206 -35.11 -6.31 -29.24
CA ASP A 206 -35.89 -5.19 -29.77
C ASP A 206 -35.30 -4.75 -31.10
N TYR A 207 -35.98 -5.15 -32.17
CA TYR A 207 -35.66 -4.72 -33.53
C TYR A 207 -36.75 -3.77 -34.01
N SER A 208 -36.36 -2.71 -34.73
CA SER A 208 -37.33 -1.88 -35.44
C SER A 208 -37.87 -2.63 -36.65
N ASP A 209 -39.16 -2.48 -36.95
CA ASP A 209 -39.72 -2.97 -38.21
C ASP A 209 -39.01 -2.29 -39.39
N GLU A 210 -38.28 -3.08 -40.17
CA GLU A 210 -37.56 -2.58 -41.34
C GLU A 210 -38.55 -2.33 -42.50
N ASN A 211 -38.64 -1.09 -42.98
CA ASN A 211 -39.48 -0.73 -44.12
C ASN A 211 -38.64 -0.53 -45.39
N PHE A 212 -38.69 -1.50 -46.32
CA PHE A 212 -37.94 -1.49 -47.58
C PHE A 212 -38.77 -1.03 -48.78
N ASP A 213 -39.69 -0.08 -48.60
CA ASP A 213 -40.45 0.48 -49.72
C ASP A 213 -39.63 1.49 -50.54
N VAL A 214 -39.17 1.04 -51.70
CA VAL A 214 -38.36 1.81 -52.65
C VAL A 214 -39.10 3.04 -53.18
N HIS A 215 -40.42 2.96 -53.38
CA HIS A 215 -41.19 4.12 -53.88
C HIS A 215 -41.27 5.21 -52.83
N ARG A 216 -41.59 4.83 -51.59
CA ARG A 216 -41.60 5.76 -50.45
C ARG A 216 -40.22 6.36 -50.19
N ALA A 217 -39.15 5.57 -50.33
CA ALA A 217 -37.79 6.05 -50.19
C ALA A 217 -37.43 7.09 -51.28
N GLN A 218 -37.87 6.88 -52.52
CA GLN A 218 -37.65 7.81 -53.62
C GLN A 218 -38.36 9.15 -53.37
N GLU A 219 -39.63 9.13 -52.95
CA GLU A 219 -40.40 10.33 -52.63
C GLU A 219 -39.74 11.16 -51.52
N ILE A 220 -39.31 10.53 -50.42
CA ILE A 220 -38.63 11.20 -49.30
C ILE A 220 -37.28 11.77 -49.74
N LEU A 221 -36.50 11.03 -50.54
CA LEU A 221 -35.21 11.51 -51.03
C LEU A 221 -35.34 12.71 -51.98
N ASP A 222 -36.41 12.74 -52.77
CA ASP A 222 -36.72 13.85 -53.69
C ASP A 222 -37.29 15.07 -52.98
N GLU A 223 -38.02 14.88 -51.87
CA GLU A 223 -38.52 15.96 -51.00
C GLU A 223 -37.41 16.60 -50.15
N ASP A 224 -36.58 15.79 -49.47
CA ASP A 224 -35.57 16.28 -48.52
C ASP A 224 -34.31 16.82 -49.23
N HIS A 225 -34.03 16.41 -50.47
CA HIS A 225 -32.80 16.76 -51.18
C HIS A 225 -33.03 17.11 -52.65
N TYR A 226 -32.60 18.30 -53.07
CA TYR A 226 -32.65 18.73 -54.48
C TYR A 226 -31.41 18.28 -55.27
N GLY A 227 -31.60 17.55 -56.38
CA GLY A 227 -30.50 17.03 -57.23
C GLY A 227 -29.99 15.65 -56.80
N LEU A 228 -28.67 15.41 -56.97
CA LEU A 228 -27.96 14.17 -56.57
C LEU A 228 -28.53 12.87 -57.19
N SER A 229 -28.88 12.91 -58.48
CA SER A 229 -29.45 11.76 -59.22
C SER A 229 -28.65 10.47 -59.03
N ASP A 230 -27.33 10.54 -59.23
CA ASP A 230 -26.45 9.38 -59.23
C ASP A 230 -26.30 8.76 -57.82
N VAL A 231 -26.38 9.59 -56.77
CA VAL A 231 -26.31 9.13 -55.37
C VAL A 231 -27.64 8.55 -54.91
N LYS A 232 -28.76 9.16 -55.31
CA LYS A 232 -30.10 8.65 -55.01
C LYS A 232 -30.33 7.30 -55.67
N GLU A 233 -29.93 7.14 -56.93
CA GLU A 233 -30.01 5.85 -57.63
C GLU A 233 -29.23 4.77 -56.87
N ARG A 234 -28.04 5.08 -56.36
CA ARG A 234 -27.23 4.16 -55.53
C ARG A 234 -27.90 3.76 -54.21
N ILE A 235 -28.55 4.72 -53.53
CA ILE A 235 -29.29 4.46 -52.28
C ILE A 235 -30.51 3.58 -52.56
N LEU A 236 -31.24 3.88 -53.64
CA LEU A 236 -32.39 3.08 -54.08
C LEU A 236 -31.97 1.67 -54.50
N GLU A 237 -30.84 1.50 -55.19
CA GLU A 237 -30.23 0.19 -55.47
C GLU A 237 -29.95 -0.58 -54.17
N PHE A 238 -29.38 0.08 -53.15
CA PHE A 238 -29.08 -0.56 -51.86
C PHE A 238 -30.36 -1.01 -51.13
N ILE A 239 -31.39 -0.17 -51.10
CA ILE A 239 -32.70 -0.51 -50.51
C ILE A 239 -33.37 -1.64 -51.29
N ALA A 240 -33.28 -1.64 -52.63
CA ALA A 240 -33.81 -2.69 -53.48
C ALA A 240 -33.09 -4.04 -53.25
N VAL A 241 -31.76 -4.03 -53.08
CA VAL A 241 -31.00 -5.22 -52.68
C VAL A 241 -31.38 -5.70 -51.28
N GLY A 242 -31.60 -4.77 -50.34
CA GLY A 242 -32.13 -5.08 -49.00
C GLY A 242 -33.49 -5.78 -49.06
N LYS A 243 -34.42 -5.26 -49.87
CA LYS A 243 -35.74 -5.84 -50.13
C LYS A 243 -35.67 -7.27 -50.69
N LEU A 244 -34.69 -7.55 -51.55
CA LEU A 244 -34.48 -8.89 -52.13
C LEU A 244 -33.87 -9.89 -51.13
N ARG A 245 -33.06 -9.42 -50.17
CA ARG A 245 -32.44 -10.28 -49.14
C ARG A 245 -33.34 -10.54 -47.94
N ALA A 246 -34.21 -9.60 -47.60
CA ALA A 246 -35.17 -9.72 -46.49
C ALA A 246 -35.99 -11.04 -46.48
N PRO A 247 -36.61 -11.51 -47.60
CA PRO A 247 -37.36 -12.77 -47.60
C PRO A 247 -36.50 -14.03 -47.41
N HIS A 248 -35.19 -13.96 -47.66
CA HIS A 248 -34.29 -15.11 -47.51
C HIS A 248 -33.71 -15.26 -46.10
N MET A 249 -33.68 -14.21 -45.27
CA MET A 249 -33.16 -14.29 -43.90
C MET A 249 -34.18 -14.84 -42.91
N VAL A 250 -35.48 -14.57 -43.11
CA VAL A 250 -36.56 -15.08 -42.23
C VAL A 250 -36.67 -16.62 -42.24
N SER A 251 -36.18 -17.29 -43.29
CA SER A 251 -36.26 -18.76 -43.39
C SER A 251 -35.10 -19.50 -42.68
N ASN A 252 -34.03 -18.81 -42.28
CA ASN A 252 -32.83 -19.46 -41.73
C ASN A 252 -32.70 -19.34 -40.20
N ASP A 253 -33.54 -18.52 -39.55
CA ASP A 253 -33.49 -18.27 -38.11
C ASP A 253 -34.42 -19.20 -37.28
N VAL A 254 -35.04 -20.21 -37.90
CA VAL A 254 -35.92 -21.18 -37.20
C VAL A 254 -35.18 -22.48 -36.82
N LEU A 255 -33.88 -22.57 -37.03
CA LEU A 255 -33.07 -23.71 -36.60
C LEU A 255 -31.81 -23.26 -35.86
N HIS A 256 -31.98 -22.84 -34.60
CA HIS A 256 -31.05 -23.20 -33.50
C HIS A 256 -31.63 -22.87 -32.12
#